data_AF-A0A4Q3CCB2-F1
#
_entry.id   AF-A0A4Q3CCB2-F1
#
_cell.length_a   1.000
_cell.length_b   1.000
_cell.length_c   1.000
_cell.angle_alpha   90.00
_cell.angle_beta   90.00
_cell.angle_gamma   90.00
#
_symmetry.space_group_name_H-M   'P 1'
#
loop_
_entity.id
_entity.type
_entity.pdbx_description
1 polymer ?
#
loop_
_entity_poly.entity_id
_entity_poly.type
_entity_poly.pdbx_seq_one_letter_code
_entity_poly.pdbx_strand_id
1 'polypeptide(L)'
;GVNINWDQPTARKALRFERRVEMALEGERFFDLIRWGVADQEINAFFEKEKPNRSIYQGAHFTKGRDEYLPIPQNQIFFSEGKYVQNPGY
;
A
#
# COMPACT_ATOMS: atom_id res chain seq x y z
N GLY A 1 15.08 -21.68 8.90
CA GLY A 1 15.62 -21.00 10.09
C GLY A 1 15.59 -21.95 11.26
N VAL A 2 16.74 -22.22 11.86
CA VAL A 2 16.82 -23.05 13.07
C VAL A 2 16.16 -22.28 14.22
N ASN A 3 15.38 -22.94 15.07
CA ASN A 3 14.69 -22.35 16.24
C ASN A 3 13.58 -21.33 15.94
N ILE A 4 12.88 -21.45 14.81
CA ILE A 4 11.67 -20.65 14.54
C ILE A 4 10.42 -21.51 14.77
N ASN A 5 9.47 -21.02 15.57
CA ASN A 5 8.15 -21.63 15.66
C ASN A 5 7.33 -21.23 14.42
N TRP A 6 7.06 -22.20 13.55
CA TRP A 6 6.35 -21.97 12.29
C TRP A 6 4.83 -22.06 12.49
N ASP A 7 4.27 -21.03 13.12
CA ASP A 7 2.83 -20.79 13.07
C ASP A 7 2.44 -19.98 11.83
N GLN A 8 1.13 -19.91 11.53
CA GLN A 8 0.64 -19.20 10.36
C GLN A 8 1.08 -17.71 10.34
N PRO A 9 1.00 -16.94 11.44
CA PRO A 9 1.48 -15.56 11.48
C PRO A 9 2.98 -15.43 11.15
N THR A 10 3.83 -16.28 11.74
CA THR A 10 5.28 -16.25 11.53
C THR A 10 5.63 -16.62 10.09
N ALA A 11 5.01 -17.67 9.55
CA ALA A 11 5.17 -18.06 8.15
C ALA A 11 4.73 -16.93 7.20
N ARG A 12 3.59 -16.28 7.48
CA ARG A 12 3.10 -15.14 6.68
C ARG A 12 4.07 -13.96 6.72
N LYS A 13 4.63 -13.64 7.88
CA LYS A 13 5.63 -12.58 8.03
C LYS A 13 6.89 -12.88 7.22
N ALA A 14 7.39 -14.12 7.30
CA ALA A 14 8.56 -14.56 6.53
C ALA A 14 8.29 -14.47 5.01
N LEU A 15 7.14 -14.95 4.54
CA LEU A 15 6.75 -14.85 3.13
C LEU A 15 6.70 -13.40 2.63
N ARG A 16 6.09 -12.49 3.41
CA ARG A 16 5.99 -11.06 3.06
C ARG A 16 7.36 -10.37 3.06
N PHE A 17 8.28 -10.81 3.92
CA PHE A 17 9.65 -10.33 3.93
C PHE A 17 10.41 -10.80 2.69
N GLU A 18 10.32 -12.09 2.36
CA GLU A 18 11.00 -12.64 1.18
C GLU A 18 10.54 -11.95 -0.11
N ARG A 19 9.23 -11.81 -0.32
CA ARG A 19 8.70 -11.08 -1.48
C ARG A 19 9.20 -9.64 -1.59
N ARG A 20 9.45 -8.97 -0.46
CA ARG A 20 9.98 -7.60 -0.45
C ARG A 20 11.42 -7.55 -0.96
N VAL A 21 12.24 -8.54 -0.62
CA VAL A 21 13.65 -8.58 -1.00
C VAL A 21 13.79 -9.11 -2.41
N GLU A 22 13.10 -10.21 -2.72
CA GLU A 22 13.19 -10.90 -4.01
C GLU A 22 12.69 -10.02 -5.16
N MET A 23 11.54 -9.34 -4.98
CA MET A 23 10.90 -8.54 -6.03
C MET A 23 11.11 -7.03 -5.85
N ALA A 24 12.22 -6.66 -5.22
CA ALA A 24 12.51 -5.25 -4.95
C ALA A 24 12.64 -4.47 -6.27
N LEU A 25 11.97 -3.32 -6.34
CA LEU A 25 11.97 -2.41 -7.51
C LEU A 25 11.27 -2.96 -8.77
N GLU A 26 10.48 -4.02 -8.66
CA GLU A 26 9.73 -4.63 -9.77
C GLU A 26 8.25 -4.19 -9.85
N GLY A 27 7.82 -3.24 -9.02
CA GLY A 27 6.46 -2.68 -9.06
C GLY A 27 5.40 -3.40 -8.22
N GLU A 28 5.72 -4.56 -7.64
CA GLU A 28 4.74 -5.39 -6.92
C GLU A 28 4.40 -4.89 -5.51
N ARG A 29 5.32 -4.17 -4.86
CA ARG A 29 5.25 -3.91 -3.41
C ARG A 29 3.95 -3.21 -3.01
N PHE A 30 3.49 -2.24 -3.79
CA PHE A 30 2.29 -1.48 -3.46
C PHE A 30 1.02 -2.35 -3.51
N PHE A 31 0.86 -3.12 -4.60
CA PHE A 31 -0.27 -4.04 -4.78
C PHE A 31 -0.30 -5.14 -3.73
N ASP A 32 0.86 -5.66 -3.35
CA ASP A 32 1.00 -6.63 -2.28
C ASP A 32 0.51 -6.09 -0.92
N LEU A 33 0.89 -4.86 -0.58
CA LEU A 33 0.46 -4.23 0.66
C LEU A 33 -1.06 -4.01 0.71
N ILE A 34 -1.65 -3.62 -0.42
CA ILE A 34 -3.11 -3.42 -0.56
C ILE A 34 -3.85 -4.74 -0.40
N ARG A 35 -3.49 -5.80 -1.15
CA ARG A 35 -4.21 -7.09 -1.06
C ARG A 35 -4.12 -7.72 0.33
N TRP A 36 -3.09 -7.37 1.08
CA TRP A 36 -2.87 -7.80 2.46
C TRP A 36 -3.58 -6.95 3.50
N GLY A 37 -4.15 -5.82 3.12
CA GLY A 37 -4.86 -4.89 4.00
C GLY A 37 -3.95 -4.17 5.01
N VAL A 38 -2.66 -3.98 4.68
CA VAL A 38 -1.64 -3.39 5.56
C VAL A 38 -0.94 -2.17 4.94
N ALA A 39 -1.44 -1.66 3.82
CA ALA A 39 -0.85 -0.50 3.14
C ALA A 39 -0.79 0.74 4.04
N ASP A 40 -1.86 1.03 4.78
CA ASP A 40 -1.92 2.18 5.68
C ASP A 40 -0.85 2.12 6.78
N GLN A 41 -0.63 0.94 7.35
CA GLN A 41 0.36 0.74 8.41
C GLN A 41 1.79 0.86 7.87
N GLU A 42 2.09 0.15 6.78
CA GLU A 42 3.45 0.04 6.25
C GLU A 42 3.92 1.33 5.57
N ILE A 43 3.05 2.00 4.82
CA ILE A 43 3.40 3.24 4.08
C ILE A 43 3.54 4.41 5.06
N ASN A 44 2.62 4.58 6.02
CA ASN A 44 2.76 5.65 7.02
C ASN A 44 3.99 5.43 7.92
N ALA A 45 4.30 4.18 8.31
CA ALA A 45 5.54 3.88 9.04
C ALA A 45 6.79 4.22 8.21
N PHE A 46 6.76 4.01 6.90
CA PHE A 46 7.83 4.44 6.00
C PHE A 46 7.97 5.96 5.93
N PHE A 47 6.87 6.72 5.77
CA PHE A 47 6.91 8.18 5.77
C PHE A 47 7.49 8.73 7.07
N GLU A 48 7.06 8.21 8.22
CA GLU A 48 7.56 8.62 9.53
C GLU A 48 9.06 8.35 9.69
N LYS A 49 9.55 7.23 9.14
CA LYS A 49 10.97 6.89 9.14
C LYS A 49 11.80 7.76 8.21
N GLU A 50 11.29 8.09 7.02
CA GLU A 50 12.05 8.79 5.99
C GLU A 50 11.94 10.31 6.06
N LYS A 51 10.89 10.88 6.66
CA LYS A 51 10.69 12.33 6.75
C LYS A 51 11.88 13.11 7.34
N PRO A 52 12.69 12.61 8.31
CA PRO A 52 13.84 13.36 8.81
C PRO A 52 14.97 13.46 7.77
N ASN A 53 15.00 12.53 6.81
CA ASN A 53 16.05 12.42 5.80
C ASN A 53 15.64 13.02 4.45
N ARG A 54 14.33 13.15 4.18
CA ARG A 54 13.80 13.63 2.90
C ARG A 54 12.58 14.52 3.10
N SER A 55 12.74 15.80 2.79
CA SER A 55 11.68 16.82 2.91
C SER A 55 10.44 16.54 2.06
N ILE A 56 10.56 15.76 0.97
CA ILE A 56 9.42 15.37 0.14
C ILE A 56 8.36 14.57 0.92
N TYR A 57 8.73 13.94 2.04
CA TYR A 57 7.80 13.21 2.89
C TYR A 57 7.24 14.06 4.04
N GLN A 58 7.58 15.35 4.10
CA GLN A 58 7.03 16.25 5.09
C GLN A 58 5.54 16.47 4.82
N GLY A 59 4.69 16.05 5.75
CA GLY A 59 3.23 16.08 5.59
C GLY A 59 2.65 14.92 4.75
N ALA A 60 3.47 13.95 4.32
CA ALA A 60 2.97 12.77 3.62
C ALA A 60 2.09 11.91 4.54
N HIS A 61 0.93 11.50 4.03
CA HIS A 61 -0.02 10.66 4.77
C HIS A 61 -0.81 9.77 3.83
N PHE A 62 -0.90 8.49 4.15
CA PHE A 62 -1.74 7.51 3.46
C PHE A 62 -3.04 7.32 4.23
N THR A 63 -4.16 7.57 3.56
CA THR A 63 -5.52 7.46 4.09
C THR A 63 -6.14 6.12 3.70
N LYS A 64 -6.41 5.29 4.70
CA LYS A 64 -7.09 4.00 4.52
C LYS A 64 -8.50 4.20 3.98
N GLY A 65 -8.89 3.38 3.02
CA GLY A 65 -10.18 3.42 2.34
C GLY A 65 -10.30 4.48 1.24
N ARG A 66 -9.19 5.13 0.87
CA ARG A 66 -9.10 6.12 -0.21
C ARG A 66 -7.88 5.87 -1.08
N ASP A 67 -6.69 5.88 -0.49
CA ASP A 67 -5.42 5.90 -1.23
C ASP A 67 -4.97 4.52 -1.75
N GLU A 68 -5.73 3.45 -1.49
CA GLU A 68 -5.48 2.10 -2.02
C GLU A 68 -5.68 2.00 -3.53
N TYR A 69 -6.50 2.86 -4.12
CA TYR A 69 -6.77 2.85 -5.55
C TYR A 69 -6.71 4.26 -6.12
N LEU A 70 -6.25 4.37 -7.36
CA LEU A 70 -6.31 5.63 -8.07
C LEU A 70 -7.77 6.06 -8.27
N PRO A 71 -8.07 7.37 -8.23
CA PRO A 71 -9.40 7.86 -8.51
C PRO A 71 -9.80 7.54 -9.95
N ILE A 72 -11.09 7.25 -10.15
CA ILE A 72 -11.64 7.20 -11.50
C ILE A 72 -11.49 8.59 -12.10
N PRO A 73 -10.92 8.74 -13.32
CA PRO A 73 -10.74 10.04 -13.93
C PRO A 73 -12.08 10.78 -14.08
N GLN A 74 -12.15 12.03 -13.62
CA GLN A 74 -13.41 12.79 -13.57
C GLN A 74 -14.12 12.89 -14.92
N ASN A 75 -13.36 13.03 -16.01
CA ASN A 75 -13.92 13.06 -17.36
C ASN A 75 -14.65 11.76 -17.73
N GLN A 76 -14.19 10.60 -17.25
CA GLN A 76 -14.85 9.31 -17.50
C GLN A 76 -16.20 9.25 -16.78
N ILE A 77 -16.29 9.76 -15.55
CA ILE A 77 -17.56 9.87 -14.82
C ILE A 77 -18.53 10.77 -15.61
N PHE A 78 -18.07 11.94 -16.06
CA PHE A 78 -18.88 12.85 -16.86
C PHE A 78 -19.37 12.22 -18.17
N PHE A 79 -18.47 11.60 -18.96
CA PHE A 79 -18.82 10.96 -20.23
C PHE A 79 -19.72 9.73 -20.06
N SER A 80 -19.68 9.08 -18.89
CA SER A 80 -20.58 7.97 -18.59
C SER A 80 -22.01 8.42 -18.29
N GLU A 81 -22.28 9.72 -18.23
CA GLU A 81 -23.57 10.32 -17.82
C GLU A 81 -24.00 9.82 -16.42
N GLY A 82 -23.03 9.72 -15.51
CA GLY A 82 -23.27 9.29 -14.12
C GLY A 82 -23.39 7.79 -13.90
N LYS A 83 -23.12 6.95 -14.92
CA LYS A 83 -23.11 5.48 -14.77
C LYS A 83 -21.87 4.98 -14.01
N TYR A 84 -20.74 5.67 -14.13
CA TYR A 84 -19.56 5.37 -13.32
C TYR A 84 -19.67 6.06 -11.96
N VAL A 85 -19.49 5.28 -10.90
CA VAL A 85 -19.48 5.75 -9.52
C VAL A 85 -18.04 5.81 -9.05
N GLN A 86 -17.67 6.92 -8.41
CA GLN A 86 -16.32 7.14 -7.90
C GLN A 86 -15.95 6.12 -6.80
N ASN A 87 -14.66 5.86 -6.66
CA ASN A 87 -14.12 5.10 -5.54
C ASN A 87 -14.42 5.79 -4.20
N PRO A 88 -14.60 5.05 -3.09
CA PRO A 88 -14.82 5.64 -1.78
C PRO A 88 -13.74 6.67 -1.41
N GLY A 89 -14.16 7.80 -0.83
CA GLY A 89 -13.25 8.84 -0.34
C GLY A 89 -12.73 9.85 -1.38
N TYR A 90 -13.21 9.78 -2.63
CA TYR A 90 -12.93 10.73 -3.71
C TYR A 90 -14.17 11.50 -4.16
#